data_AF-A0A7X8WDE6-F1
#
_entry.id   AF-A0A7X8WDE6-F1
#
_cell.length_a   1.000
_cell.length_b   1.000
_cell.length_c   1.000
_cell.angle_alpha   90.00
_cell.angle_beta   90.00
_cell.angle_gamma   90.00
#
_symmetry.space_group_name_H-M   'P 1'
#
loop_
_entity.id
_entity.type
_entity.pdbx_description
1 polymer ?
#
loop_
_entity_poly.entity_id
_entity_poly.type
_entity_poly.pdbx_seq_one_letter_code
_entity_poly.pdbx_strand_id
1 'polypeptide(L)' 'MTWFLGALLMPLSAQLSNQIVQSLKKGDVNAFSRFFGEEITLIIGKESSELNKEEAKSKLNDFFIEASRRS' A
#
# COMPACT_ATOMS: atom_id res chain seq x y z
N MET A 1 -34.48 -5.17 17.08
CA MET A 1 -33.22 -5.90 17.36
C MET A 1 -32.40 -6.04 16.06
N THR A 2 -32.18 -4.92 15.35
CA THR A 2 -31.61 -4.90 13.98
C THR A 2 -30.39 -3.97 13.90
N TRP A 3 -30.08 -3.27 14.99
CA TRP A 3 -29.01 -2.28 15.08
C TRP A 3 -27.64 -2.89 15.42
N PHE A 4 -27.59 -4.16 15.80
CA PHE A 4 -26.35 -4.85 16.16
C PHE A 4 -25.56 -5.38 14.94
N LEU A 5 -26.19 -5.57 13.77
CA LEU A 5 -25.48 -6.07 12.59
C LEU A 5 -24.62 -5.01 11.87
N GLY A 6 -24.96 -3.72 11.99
CA GLY A 6 -24.19 -2.64 11.35
C GLY A 6 -22.82 -2.39 12.00
N ALA A 7 -22.71 -2.60 13.32
CA ALA A 7 -21.47 -2.40 14.06
C ALA A 7 -20.44 -3.51 13.84
N LEU A 8 -20.87 -4.72 13.47
CA LEU A 8 -19.99 -5.87 13.31
C LEU A 8 -19.26 -5.91 11.95
N LEU A 9 -19.72 -5.14 10.96
CA LEU A 9 -19.15 -5.10 9.60
C LEU A 9 -18.11 -4.00 9.38
N MET A 10 -18.04 -2.99 10.27
CA MET A 10 -17.02 -1.94 10.22
C MET A 10 -15.56 -2.39 10.50
N PRO A 11 -15.25 -3.37 11.37
CA PRO A 11 -13.86 -3.66 11.71
C PRO A 11 -13.07 -4.30 10.56
N LEU A 12 -13.72 -5.03 9.64
CA LEU A 12 -13.00 -5.74 8.57
C LEU A 12 -12.45 -4.80 7.49
N SER A 13 -13.17 -3.75 7.11
CA SER A 13 -12.67 -2.77 6.13
C SER A 13 -11.57 -1.87 6.71
N ALA A 14 -11.68 -1.52 8.00
CA ALA A 14 -10.63 -0.83 8.73
C ALA A 14 -9.35 -1.66 8.86
N GLN A 15 -9.47 -3.00 8.95
CA GLN A 15 -8.32 -3.90 9.06
C GLN A 15 -7.44 -3.90 7.80
N LEU A 16 -8.04 -3.87 6.60
CA LEU A 16 -7.30 -3.79 5.34
C LEU A 16 -6.52 -2.47 5.23
N SER A 17 -7.19 -1.35 5.50
CA SER A 17 -6.58 -0.02 5.52
C SER A 17 -5.42 0.05 6.52
N ASN A 18 -5.59 -0.52 7.72
CA ASN A 18 -4.53 -0.56 8.72
C ASN A 18 -3.32 -1.39 8.26
N GLN A 19 -3.52 -2.53 7.60
CA GLN A 19 -2.41 -3.34 7.08
C GLN A 19 -1.61 -2.60 5.98
N ILE A 20 -2.30 -1.85 5.11
CA ILE A 20 -1.65 -1.01 4.10
C ILE A 20 -0.83 0.10 4.77
N VAL A 21 -1.41 0.83 5.73
CA VAL A 21 -0.71 1.90 6.44
C VAL A 21 0.50 1.38 7.21
N GLN A 22 0.37 0.23 7.87
CA GLN A 22 1.47 -0.37 8.65
C GLN A 22 2.60 -0.88 7.75
N SER A 23 2.30 -1.46 6.59
CA SER A 23 3.33 -1.89 5.64
C SER A 23 4.10 -0.70 5.07
N LEU A 24 3.41 0.39 4.71
CA LEU A 24 4.03 1.64 4.28
C LEU A 24 4.91 2.28 5.37
N LYS A 25 4.42 2.38 6.61
CA LYS A 25 5.20 2.93 7.75
C LYS A 25 6.49 2.16 8.02
N LYS A 26 6.48 0.85 7.79
CA LYS A 26 7.64 -0.02 8.00
C LYS A 26 8.57 -0.08 6.79
N GLY A 27 8.20 0.51 5.66
CA GLY A 27 8.89 0.30 4.39
C GLY A 27 8.85 -1.16 3.91
N ASP A 28 7.87 -1.94 4.36
CA ASP A 28 7.72 -3.35 3.97
C ASP A 28 7.01 -3.43 2.61
N VAL A 29 7.79 -3.23 1.55
CA VAL A 29 7.31 -3.23 0.17
C VAL A 29 6.75 -4.59 -0.24
N ASN A 30 7.26 -5.69 0.32
CA ASN A 30 6.76 -7.04 0.04
C ASN A 30 5.35 -7.25 0.63
N ALA A 31 5.08 -6.74 1.82
CA ALA A 31 3.75 -6.76 2.39
C ALA A 31 2.80 -5.82 1.65
N PHE A 32 3.26 -4.62 1.29
CA PHE A 32 2.46 -3.63 0.58
C PHE A 32 2.08 -4.08 -0.84
N SER A 33 2.99 -4.73 -1.57
CA SER A 33 2.72 -5.21 -2.94
C SER A 33 1.63 -6.28 -3.03
N ARG A 34 1.23 -6.89 -1.90
CA ARG A 34 0.09 -7.82 -1.86
C ARG A 34 -1.24 -7.13 -2.16
N PHE A 35 -1.32 -5.82 -1.95
CA PHE A 35 -2.51 -5.02 -2.20
C PHE A 35 -2.54 -4.42 -3.61
N PHE A 36 -1.54 -4.72 -4.44
CA PHE A 36 -1.47 -4.21 -5.80
C PHE A 36 -2.43 -4.94 -6.73
N GLY A 37 -3.09 -4.15 -7.59
CA GLY A 37 -3.77 -4.65 -8.78
C GLY A 37 -2.77 -5.12 -9.85
N GLU A 38 -3.28 -5.58 -10.98
CA GLU A 38 -2.47 -6.08 -12.10
C GLU A 38 -1.68 -4.96 -12.79
N GLU A 39 -2.35 -3.83 -13.02
CA GLU A 39 -1.76 -2.59 -13.53
C GLU A 39 -1.82 -1.49 -12.47
N ILE A 40 -0.72 -0.74 -12.34
CA ILE A 40 -0.53 0.24 -11.28
C ILE A 40 -0.01 1.52 -11.90
N THR A 41 -0.73 2.61 -11.66
CA THR A 41 -0.18 3.96 -11.88
C THR A 41 0.56 4.38 -10.62
N LEU A 42 1.89 4.42 -10.68
CA LEU A 42 2.75 4.89 -9.60
C LEU A 42 3.14 6.36 -9.85
N ILE A 43 2.78 7.22 -8.91
CA ILE A 43 3.09 8.65 -8.97
C ILE A 43 4.01 9.02 -7.80
N ILE A 44 5.23 9.47 -8.11
CA ILE A 44 6.23 9.89 -7.12
C ILE A 44 6.71 11.29 -7.48
N GLY A 45 6.43 12.28 -6.62
CA GLY A 45 6.73 13.68 -6.91
C GLY A 45 5.94 14.20 -8.10
N LYS A 46 6.61 14.48 -9.22
CA LYS A 46 5.99 14.92 -10.49
C LYS A 46 6.02 13.86 -11.59
N GLU A 47 6.56 12.69 -11.32
CA GLU A 47 6.67 11.60 -12.28
C GLU A 47 5.50 10.62 -12.10
N SER A 48 4.88 10.24 -13.22
CA SER A 48 3.85 9.21 -13.29
C SER A 48 4.36 8.06 -14.16
N SER A 49 4.09 6.83 -13.77
CA SER A 49 4.43 5.63 -14.55
C SER A 49 3.32 4.60 -14.42
N GLU A 50 2.90 4.03 -15.53
CA GLU A 50 2.04 2.84 -15.56
C GLU A 50 2.95 1.62 -15.59
N LEU A 51 2.79 0.73 -14.62
CA LEU A 51 3.71 -0.37 -14.36
C LEU A 51 2.92 -1.64 -14.04
N ASN A 52 3.50 -2.78 -14.38
CA ASN A 52 3.01 -4.04 -13.82
C ASN A 52 3.39 -4.17 -12.34
N LYS A 53 2.79 -5.13 -11.66
CA LYS A 53 2.99 -5.38 -10.22
C LYS A 53 4.45 -5.51 -9.80
N GLU A 54 5.27 -6.23 -10.56
CA GLU A 54 6.68 -6.47 -10.20
C GLU A 54 7.54 -5.23 -10.43
N GLU A 55 7.29 -4.49 -11.51
CA GLU A 55 7.95 -3.22 -11.80
C GLU A 55 7.62 -2.15 -10.75
N ALA A 56 6.34 -2.02 -10.40
CA ALA A 56 5.90 -1.10 -9.36
C ALA A 56 6.52 -1.44 -8.00
N LYS A 57 6.60 -2.73 -7.67
CA LYS A 57 7.25 -3.22 -6.46
C LYS A 57 8.74 -2.85 -6.44
N SER A 58 9.47 -3.06 -7.54
CA SER A 58 10.88 -2.68 -7.65
C SER A 58 11.07 -1.18 -7.48
N LYS A 59 10.31 -0.36 -8.22
CA LYS A 59 10.43 1.11 -8.19
C LYS A 59 10.09 1.69 -6.81
N LEU A 60 9.11 1.10 -6.11
CA LEU A 60 8.78 1.48 -4.74
C LEU A 60 9.88 1.09 -3.74
N ASN A 61 10.50 -0.07 -3.91
CA ASN A 61 11.62 -0.50 -3.08
C ASN A 61 12.83 0.43 -3.22
N ASP A 62 13.16 0.82 -4.45
CA ASP A 62 14.23 1.78 -4.73
C ASP A 62 13.94 3.14 -4.06
N PHE A 63 12.68 3.59 -4.11
CA PHE A 63 12.25 4.82 -3.45
C PHE A 63 12.48 4.78 -1.93
N PHE A 64 12.10 3.68 -1.24
CA PHE A 64 12.30 3.55 0.21
C PHE A 64 13.79 3.45 0.59
N ILE A 65 14.60 2.73 -0.19
CA ILE A 65 16.05 2.64 0.01
C ILE A 65 16.69 4.03 -0.12
N GLU A 66 16.37 4.78 -1.17
CA GLU A 66 16.90 6.12 -1.38
C GLU A 66 16.44 7.10 -0.29
N ALA A 67 15.18 7.03 0.13
CA ALA A 67 14.66 7.84 1.23
C ALA A 67 15.43 7.60 2.54
N SER A 68 15.76 6.34 2.85
CA SER A 68 16.54 5.99 4.05
C SER A 68 18.01 6.45 4.01
N ARG A 69 18.59 6.66 2.83
CA ARG A 69 19.97 7.16 2.69
C ARG A 69 20.08 8.67 2.91
N ARG A 70 18.97 9.40 2.76
CA ARG A 70 18.91 10.87 2.86
C ARG A 70 18.52 11.38 4.25
N SER A 71 18.05 10.50 5.14
CA SER A 71 17.68 10.81 6.53
C SER A 71 18.86 10.63 7.47
#